data_AF-A0A1M4NHQ7-F1
#
_entry.id   AF-A0A1M4NHQ7-F1
#
_cell.length_a   1.000
_cell.length_b   1.000
_cell.length_c   1.000
_cell.angle_alpha   90.00
_cell.angle_beta   90.00
_cell.angle_gamma   90.00
#
_symmetry.space_group_name_H-M   'P 1'
#
loop_
_entity.id
_entity.type
_entity.pdbx_description
1 polymer ?
#
loop_
_entity_poly.entity_id
_entity_poly.type
_entity_poly.pdbx_seq_one_letter_code
_entity_poly.pdbx_strand_id
1 'polypeptide(L)'
;MLCATEDTEGFLARMPNATEPTENAPEPPKRVETQQELMKEKMQKKQIPTLQERPLLDAQTLQKQVMQQEKQKLKAQRHSRAIFIKNGWFLGTEITISGTDLREDLSRLNGATDTLVFYQGRAKRANFNMGIVGGYQHYFGNTQKHGIKVSAHLYGGTPSVVNTPMRDVRTSLTTTYTPLSFGLDVKYVYDFFNHIGKHRHTLGLSVGVGWRLYEYFASIEAFHTRIGVLTPTSPKNIFNQGFYPTIGLHYYLNHHQFGINYRFGGAIHYTSSVKSTIQEKSGRFKAEVLFDSFRTELNNSSYISLNYAYLF
;
A
#
# COMPACT_ATOMS: atom_id res chain seq x y z
N MET A 1 25.48 -11.12 44.85
CA MET A 1 25.48 -12.45 45.50
C MET A 1 25.44 -13.52 44.42
N LEU A 2 25.83 -14.76 44.72
CA LEU A 2 26.32 -15.76 43.75
C LEU A 2 25.24 -16.68 43.14
N CYS A 3 25.60 -17.25 41.96
CA CYS A 3 25.24 -18.55 41.37
C CYS A 3 23.81 -18.88 40.83
N ALA A 4 23.80 -19.21 39.53
CA ALA A 4 23.30 -20.41 38.81
C ALA A 4 22.48 -21.50 39.57
N THR A 5 21.64 -22.34 38.95
CA THR A 5 21.81 -23.15 37.71
C THR A 5 20.46 -23.60 37.06
N GLU A 6 20.52 -24.07 35.80
CA GLU A 6 19.77 -25.22 35.17
C GLU A 6 18.23 -25.34 35.30
N ASP A 7 17.46 -26.01 34.42
CA ASP A 7 17.60 -26.44 33.01
C ASP A 7 16.20 -26.87 32.52
N THR A 8 15.88 -26.73 31.23
CA THR A 8 15.11 -27.73 30.44
C THR A 8 14.93 -27.29 28.98
N GLU A 9 15.62 -27.97 28.06
CA GLU A 9 15.34 -27.89 26.63
C GLU A 9 14.16 -28.79 26.21
N GLY A 10 13.59 -28.53 25.02
CA GLY A 10 12.75 -29.54 24.36
C GLY A 10 11.99 -29.08 23.12
N PHE A 11 12.68 -28.88 21.98
CA PHE A 11 12.34 -29.50 20.66
C PHE A 11 13.17 -28.91 19.50
N LEU A 12 14.28 -29.55 19.13
CA LEU A 12 14.86 -29.47 17.79
C LEU A 12 15.35 -30.87 17.35
N ALA A 13 14.97 -31.28 16.15
CA ALA A 13 15.26 -32.63 15.63
C ALA A 13 16.63 -32.68 14.93
N ARG A 14 17.34 -33.80 15.12
CA ARG A 14 18.73 -34.02 14.70
C ARG A 14 18.90 -34.29 13.20
N MET A 15 20.04 -33.90 12.64
CA MET A 15 20.68 -34.59 11.49
C MET A 15 21.74 -35.60 11.99
N PRO A 16 22.13 -36.62 11.20
CA PRO A 16 23.22 -37.54 11.54
C PRO A 16 24.61 -36.96 11.23
N ASN A 17 25.60 -37.30 12.06
CA ASN A 17 27.01 -36.90 11.92
C ASN A 17 27.79 -37.75 10.90
N ALA A 18 28.89 -37.18 10.41
CA ALA A 18 29.96 -37.88 9.71
C ALA A 18 30.97 -38.51 10.70
N THR A 19 31.75 -39.48 10.20
CA THR A 19 32.92 -40.05 10.90
C THR A 19 34.07 -40.19 9.90
N GLU A 20 35.19 -39.51 10.15
CA GLU A 20 36.48 -39.74 9.47
C GLU A 20 37.40 -40.63 10.32
N PRO A 21 38.47 -41.20 9.73
CA PRO A 21 39.81 -40.83 10.23
C PRO A 21 40.95 -40.73 9.18
N THR A 22 41.72 -39.64 9.30
CA THR A 22 43.19 -39.48 9.17
C THR A 22 44.07 -40.35 8.24
N GLU A 23 44.64 -39.67 7.22
CA GLU A 23 46.09 -39.42 6.96
C GLU A 23 47.17 -40.54 7.12
N ASN A 24 47.90 -40.85 6.02
CA ASN A 24 49.38 -40.88 5.89
C ASN A 24 49.86 -41.34 4.46
N ALA A 25 51.04 -40.90 4.01
CA ALA A 25 51.70 -41.18 2.69
C ALA A 25 52.90 -42.18 2.83
N PRO A 26 53.72 -42.60 1.81
CA PRO A 26 53.90 -42.14 0.41
C PRO A 26 54.10 -43.23 -0.72
N GLU A 27 54.57 -42.80 -1.90
CA GLU A 27 54.82 -43.50 -3.22
C GLU A 27 56.00 -44.53 -3.29
N PRO A 28 56.45 -45.08 -4.46
CA PRO A 28 55.83 -45.88 -5.57
C PRO A 28 56.71 -47.15 -5.87
N PRO A 29 57.06 -47.62 -7.12
CA PRO A 29 56.35 -47.84 -8.41
C PRO A 29 56.42 -49.32 -8.94
N LYS A 30 55.67 -49.71 -10.00
CA LYS A 30 56.10 -50.76 -11.00
C LYS A 30 55.26 -50.92 -12.29
N ARG A 31 55.82 -50.37 -13.39
CA ARG A 31 55.97 -50.86 -14.80
C ARG A 31 55.19 -52.08 -15.38
N VAL A 32 54.62 -51.88 -16.59
CA VAL A 32 54.35 -52.78 -17.78
C VAL A 32 53.61 -54.12 -17.53
N GLU A 33 52.78 -54.71 -18.40
CA GLU A 33 52.42 -54.53 -19.82
C GLU A 33 50.87 -54.51 -20.01
N THR A 34 50.22 -54.48 -21.18
CA THR A 34 50.65 -54.51 -22.60
C THR A 34 49.70 -53.65 -23.47
N GLN A 35 50.15 -53.16 -24.63
CA GLN A 35 49.31 -52.65 -25.72
C GLN A 35 49.53 -53.50 -26.97
N GLN A 36 48.72 -54.53 -27.26
CA GLN A 36 48.84 -55.23 -28.55
C GLN A 36 47.63 -56.04 -29.07
N GLU A 37 46.52 -56.17 -28.33
CA GLU A 37 45.51 -57.21 -28.63
C GLU A 37 44.08 -56.72 -28.95
N LEU A 38 43.91 -55.51 -29.48
CA LEU A 38 42.63 -55.15 -30.15
C LEU A 38 42.81 -54.37 -31.47
N MET A 39 43.98 -54.49 -32.09
CA MET A 39 44.28 -53.97 -33.44
C MET A 39 44.49 -55.11 -34.45
N LYS A 40 43.59 -56.10 -34.49
CA LYS A 40 43.65 -57.18 -35.51
C LYS A 40 42.36 -57.99 -35.77
N GLU A 41 41.17 -57.41 -35.57
CA GLU A 41 39.95 -57.98 -36.18
C GLU A 41 39.15 -56.92 -36.95
N LYS A 42 38.80 -57.28 -38.20
CA LYS A 42 37.70 -56.71 -39.02
C LYS A 42 37.92 -55.32 -39.63
N MET A 43 39.08 -55.13 -40.22
CA MET A 43 39.12 -54.53 -41.57
C MET A 43 38.47 -55.52 -42.56
N GLN A 44 37.14 -55.44 -42.77
CA GLN A 44 36.45 -55.82 -44.01
C GLN A 44 34.92 -55.58 -43.94
N LYS A 45 34.50 -54.34 -44.18
CA LYS A 45 33.36 -54.06 -45.09
C LYS A 45 33.45 -52.63 -45.61
N LYS A 46 33.77 -52.53 -46.90
CA LYS A 46 33.91 -51.28 -47.64
C LYS A 46 32.52 -50.69 -47.91
N GLN A 47 31.95 -49.99 -46.94
CA GLN A 47 30.79 -49.13 -47.18
C GLN A 47 31.27 -47.74 -47.59
N ILE A 48 30.83 -47.33 -48.79
CA ILE A 48 30.99 -45.98 -49.32
C ILE A 48 30.28 -45.04 -48.34
N PRO A 49 30.87 -43.89 -47.95
CA PRO A 49 30.16 -42.91 -47.15
C PRO A 49 29.04 -42.32 -47.99
N THR A 50 27.82 -42.80 -47.77
CA THR A 50 26.62 -42.14 -48.29
C THR A 50 26.61 -40.75 -47.69
N LEU A 51 26.81 -39.73 -48.54
CA LEU A 51 26.52 -38.34 -48.22
C LEU A 51 25.05 -38.29 -47.85
N GLN A 52 24.77 -38.34 -46.55
CA GLN A 52 23.42 -38.20 -46.03
C GLN A 52 23.08 -36.72 -46.17
N GLU A 53 22.56 -36.37 -47.34
CA GLU A 53 22.07 -35.03 -47.65
C GLU A 53 21.10 -34.64 -46.54
N ARG A 54 21.53 -33.68 -45.71
CA ARG A 54 20.59 -32.95 -44.87
C ARG A 54 19.56 -32.38 -45.84
N PRO A 55 18.25 -32.64 -45.65
CA PRO A 55 17.25 -32.04 -46.52
C PRO A 55 17.48 -30.54 -46.51
N LEU A 56 17.69 -29.97 -47.69
CA LEU A 56 18.06 -28.58 -47.90
C LEU A 56 16.92 -27.74 -47.32
N LEU A 57 17.11 -27.29 -46.07
CA LEU A 57 16.10 -26.55 -45.33
C LEU A 57 15.90 -25.25 -46.10
N ASP A 58 14.75 -25.13 -46.78
CA ASP A 58 14.45 -24.04 -47.71
C ASP A 58 14.93 -22.72 -47.11
N ALA A 59 15.77 -21.98 -47.84
CA ALA A 59 16.44 -20.80 -47.34
C ALA A 59 15.44 -19.79 -46.74
N GLN A 60 14.21 -19.74 -47.25
CA GLN A 60 13.14 -18.91 -46.68
C GLN A 60 12.68 -19.40 -45.29
N THR A 61 12.60 -20.71 -45.06
CA THR A 61 12.28 -21.30 -43.75
C THR A 61 13.40 -21.09 -42.74
N LEU A 62 14.66 -21.26 -43.16
CA LEU A 62 15.83 -20.96 -42.31
C LEU A 62 15.85 -19.47 -41.93
N GLN A 63 15.64 -18.57 -42.90
CA GLN A 63 15.59 -17.13 -42.66
C GLN A 63 14.43 -16.73 -41.75
N LYS A 64 13.24 -17.34 -41.90
CA LYS A 64 12.11 -17.15 -40.96
C LYS A 64 12.45 -17.63 -39.55
N GLN A 65 13.12 -18.77 -39.39
CA GLN A 65 13.55 -19.29 -38.08
C GLN A 65 14.58 -18.36 -37.41
N VAL A 66 15.61 -17.90 -38.13
CA VAL A 66 16.60 -16.95 -37.61
C VAL A 66 15.92 -15.64 -37.18
N MET A 67 15.05 -15.07 -38.02
CA MET A 67 14.32 -13.85 -37.70
C MET A 67 13.37 -14.01 -36.49
N GLN A 68 12.80 -15.20 -36.29
CA GLN A 68 12.01 -15.52 -35.09
C GLN A 68 12.89 -15.64 -33.84
N GLN A 69 14.04 -16.32 -33.93
CA GLN A 69 15.00 -16.43 -32.83
C GLN A 69 15.57 -15.06 -32.44
N GLU A 70 15.89 -14.19 -33.40
CA GLU A 70 16.31 -12.82 -33.13
C GLU A 70 15.20 -12.01 -32.46
N LYS A 71 13.96 -12.08 -32.96
CA LYS A 71 12.80 -11.44 -32.31
C LYS A 71 12.58 -11.96 -30.88
N GLN A 72 12.83 -13.24 -30.62
CA GLN A 72 12.78 -13.82 -29.26
C GLN A 72 13.93 -13.33 -28.38
N LYS A 73 15.18 -13.33 -28.87
CA LYS A 73 16.36 -12.78 -28.15
C LYS A 73 16.17 -11.30 -27.81
N LEU A 74 15.65 -10.51 -28.75
CA LEU A 74 15.43 -9.07 -28.57
C LEU A 74 14.27 -8.80 -27.61
N LYS A 75 13.21 -9.63 -27.62
CA LYS A 75 12.16 -9.62 -26.57
C LYS A 75 12.74 -10.00 -25.20
N ALA A 76 13.55 -11.04 -25.11
CA ALA A 76 14.19 -11.46 -23.85
C ALA A 76 15.14 -10.40 -23.29
N GLN A 77 15.89 -9.71 -24.16
CA GLN A 77 16.78 -8.60 -23.79
C GLN A 77 16.01 -7.35 -23.35
N ARG A 78 14.86 -7.04 -23.97
CA ARG A 78 13.96 -5.98 -23.48
C ARG A 78 13.36 -6.36 -22.13
N HIS A 79 12.93 -7.60 -21.96
CA HIS A 79 12.37 -8.10 -20.70
C HIS A 79 13.41 -8.10 -19.57
N SER A 80 14.65 -8.52 -19.83
CA SER A 80 15.72 -8.47 -18.84
C SER A 80 16.07 -7.03 -18.45
N ARG A 81 16.16 -6.10 -19.41
CA ARG A 81 16.33 -4.66 -19.12
C ARG A 81 15.17 -4.10 -18.29
N ALA A 82 13.93 -4.45 -18.60
CA ALA A 82 12.74 -4.00 -17.85
C ALA A 82 12.77 -4.45 -16.38
N ILE A 83 13.23 -5.68 -16.10
CA ILE A 83 13.42 -6.19 -14.72
C ILE A 83 14.37 -5.29 -13.89
N PHE A 84 15.29 -4.53 -14.51
CA PHE A 84 16.18 -3.60 -13.81
C PHE A 84 15.61 -2.17 -13.64
N ILE A 85 14.48 -1.82 -14.26
CA ILE A 85 13.92 -0.47 -14.13
C ILE A 85 13.30 -0.28 -12.74
N LYS A 86 13.90 0.58 -11.91
CA LYS A 86 13.33 1.05 -10.63
C LYS A 86 12.86 2.50 -10.67
N ASN A 87 13.28 3.25 -11.69
CA ASN A 87 13.01 4.67 -11.84
C ASN A 87 11.89 4.83 -12.86
N GLY A 88 10.87 5.63 -12.54
CA GLY A 88 9.71 5.75 -13.41
C GLY A 88 8.50 6.35 -12.74
N TRP A 89 7.48 6.57 -13.55
CA TRP A 89 6.14 6.93 -13.09
C TRP A 89 5.44 5.68 -12.57
N PHE A 90 4.59 5.85 -11.56
CA PHE A 90 3.71 4.78 -11.10
C PHE A 90 2.29 5.30 -10.94
N LEU A 91 1.31 4.41 -11.13
CA LEU A 91 -0.10 4.64 -10.87
C LEU A 91 -0.71 3.41 -10.21
N GLY A 92 -1.63 3.62 -9.29
CA GLY A 92 -2.12 2.57 -8.42
C GLY A 92 -3.35 2.94 -7.62
N THR A 93 -3.76 2.01 -6.77
CA THR A 93 -4.85 2.14 -5.81
C THR A 93 -4.32 2.11 -4.39
N GLU A 94 -4.99 2.82 -3.49
CA GLU A 94 -4.59 2.91 -2.10
C GLU A 94 -5.84 2.94 -1.19
N ILE A 95 -5.80 2.11 -0.14
CA ILE A 95 -6.83 2.00 0.90
C ILE A 95 -6.21 2.49 2.20
N THR A 96 -6.88 3.42 2.86
CA THR A 96 -6.47 3.98 4.16
C THR A 96 -7.47 3.60 5.24
N ILE A 97 -6.95 3.25 6.42
CA ILE A 97 -7.73 2.96 7.62
C ILE A 97 -7.34 3.99 8.67
N SER A 98 -8.26 4.89 8.98
CA SER A 98 -8.07 5.97 9.96
C SER A 98 -9.10 5.88 11.09
N GLY A 99 -8.82 6.55 12.20
CA GLY A 99 -9.88 6.96 13.10
C GLY A 99 -10.58 8.19 12.55
N THR A 100 -11.82 8.41 12.97
CA THR A 100 -12.49 9.71 12.91
C THR A 100 -13.06 9.98 14.30
N ASP A 101 -12.79 11.18 14.84
CA ASP A 101 -13.32 11.66 16.11
C ASP A 101 -13.97 13.02 15.85
N LEU A 102 -15.27 12.98 15.56
CA LEU A 102 -16.14 14.14 15.34
C LEU A 102 -16.93 14.42 16.60
N ARG A 103 -17.00 15.69 16.98
CA ARG A 103 -17.83 16.21 18.06
C ARG A 103 -18.76 17.28 17.50
N GLU A 104 -20.02 17.23 17.89
CA GLU A 104 -20.99 18.30 17.65
C GLU A 104 -21.43 18.88 18.99
N ASP A 105 -21.35 20.19 19.14
CA ASP A 105 -22.00 20.94 20.21
C ASP A 105 -23.04 21.87 19.56
N LEU A 106 -24.31 21.75 19.95
CA LEU A 106 -25.37 22.63 19.46
C LEU A 106 -26.23 23.15 20.61
N SER A 107 -26.85 24.32 20.43
CA SER A 107 -27.70 24.95 21.43
C SER A 107 -29.01 25.46 20.86
N ARG A 108 -30.05 25.49 21.69
CA ARG A 108 -31.39 25.98 21.33
C ARG A 108 -32.04 26.69 22.51
N LEU A 109 -32.67 27.84 22.26
CA LEU A 109 -33.54 28.53 23.20
C LEU A 109 -34.80 27.71 23.48
N ASN A 110 -35.05 27.42 24.76
CA ASN A 110 -36.31 26.85 25.21
C ASN A 110 -37.34 27.97 25.45
N GLY A 111 -38.23 28.20 24.47
CA GLY A 111 -39.26 29.24 24.56
C GLY A 111 -40.27 29.10 25.72
N ALA A 112 -40.24 28.01 26.49
CA ALA A 112 -41.05 27.87 27.72
C ALA A 112 -40.33 28.38 28.98
N THR A 113 -39.00 28.51 28.97
CA THR A 113 -38.19 28.92 30.14
C THR A 113 -37.23 30.07 29.85
N ASP A 114 -37.16 30.53 28.61
CA ASP A 114 -36.21 31.54 28.11
C ASP A 114 -34.74 31.22 28.43
N THR A 115 -34.41 29.92 28.46
CA THR A 115 -33.05 29.43 28.75
C THR A 115 -32.46 28.67 27.56
N LEU A 116 -31.15 28.78 27.38
CA LEU A 116 -30.41 28.05 26.36
C LEU A 116 -30.18 26.61 26.81
N VAL A 117 -30.63 25.63 26.01
CA VAL A 117 -30.37 24.20 26.22
C VAL A 117 -29.24 23.76 25.29
N PHE A 118 -28.29 22.99 25.82
CA PHE A 118 -27.13 22.48 25.09
C PHE A 118 -27.23 20.97 24.85
N TYR A 119 -26.77 20.53 23.69
CA TYR A 119 -26.72 19.12 23.29
C TYR A 119 -25.36 18.81 22.68
N GLN A 120 -24.90 17.57 22.89
CA GLN A 120 -23.61 17.12 22.41
C GLN A 120 -23.75 15.77 21.69
N GLY A 121 -23.22 15.70 20.47
CA GLY A 121 -23.02 14.47 19.71
C GLY A 121 -21.53 14.13 19.62
N ARG A 122 -21.21 12.85 19.51
CA ARG A 122 -19.85 12.40 19.18
C ARG A 122 -19.86 11.14 18.34
N ALA A 123 -19.09 11.13 17.27
CA ALA A 123 -18.80 9.93 16.48
C ALA A 123 -17.31 9.62 16.56
N LYS A 124 -16.96 8.55 17.29
CA LYS A 124 -15.61 7.98 17.31
C LYS A 124 -15.63 6.59 16.67
N ARG A 125 -15.16 6.48 15.43
CA ARG A 125 -15.24 5.25 14.62
C ARG A 125 -13.97 5.03 13.80
N ALA A 126 -13.77 3.79 13.33
CA ALA A 126 -12.85 3.51 12.23
C ALA A 126 -13.49 3.97 10.91
N ASN A 127 -12.69 4.55 10.03
CA ASN A 127 -13.09 5.06 8.73
C ASN A 127 -12.19 4.45 7.65
N PHE A 128 -12.81 3.97 6.58
CA PHE A 128 -12.16 3.35 5.44
C PHE A 128 -12.24 4.31 4.26
N ASN A 129 -11.09 4.81 3.79
CA ASN A 129 -11.02 5.62 2.57
C ASN A 129 -10.28 4.84 1.48
N MET A 130 -10.78 4.88 0.24
CA MET A 130 -10.17 4.23 -0.91
C MET A 130 -10.03 5.24 -2.05
N GLY A 131 -8.99 5.07 -2.85
CA GLY A 131 -8.86 5.79 -4.10
C GLY A 131 -7.56 5.47 -4.82
N ILE A 132 -6.99 6.50 -5.44
CA ILE A 132 -5.84 6.37 -6.34
C ILE A 132 -4.59 7.01 -5.75
N VAL A 133 -3.44 6.44 -6.11
CA VAL A 133 -2.11 6.97 -5.79
C VAL A 133 -1.25 6.95 -7.05
N GLY A 134 -0.52 8.01 -7.31
CA GLY A 134 0.37 8.10 -8.47
C GLY A 134 1.50 9.08 -8.24
N GLY A 135 2.56 8.97 -9.04
CA GLY A 135 3.72 9.84 -8.90
C GLY A 135 4.96 9.27 -9.56
N TYR A 136 6.13 9.72 -9.09
CA TYR A 136 7.42 9.39 -9.67
C TYR A 136 8.41 8.95 -8.59
N GLN A 137 9.25 7.97 -8.91
CA GLN A 137 10.34 7.53 -8.05
C GLN A 137 11.67 7.48 -8.80
N HIS A 138 12.74 7.83 -8.09
CA HIS A 138 14.10 7.85 -8.61
C HIS A 138 15.07 7.28 -7.58
N TYR A 139 15.68 6.14 -7.93
CA TYR A 139 16.78 5.53 -7.22
C TYR A 139 18.12 6.05 -7.72
N PHE A 140 19.01 6.35 -6.78
CA PHE A 140 20.35 6.87 -6.99
C PHE A 140 21.40 5.76 -7.01
N GLY A 141 22.51 6.06 -7.69
CA GLY A 141 23.72 5.24 -7.72
C GLY A 141 23.58 3.93 -8.52
N ASN A 142 24.72 3.33 -8.85
CA ASN A 142 24.80 2.11 -9.66
C ASN A 142 24.12 0.91 -8.98
N THR A 143 24.05 0.90 -7.65
CA THR A 143 23.42 -0.17 -6.86
C THR A 143 21.91 -0.05 -6.75
N GLN A 144 21.34 1.13 -7.06
CA GLN A 144 19.92 1.47 -6.91
C GLN A 144 19.30 0.92 -5.61
N LYS A 145 19.99 1.12 -4.49
CA LYS A 145 19.52 0.71 -3.15
C LYS A 145 18.69 1.78 -2.45
N HIS A 146 18.79 3.04 -2.87
CA HIS A 146 18.11 4.14 -2.21
C HIS A 146 17.65 5.21 -3.20
N GLY A 147 16.67 6.02 -2.82
CA GLY A 147 16.04 6.97 -3.74
C GLY A 147 15.07 7.94 -3.07
N ILE A 148 14.46 8.78 -3.89
CA ILE A 148 13.30 9.60 -3.52
C ILE A 148 12.07 9.13 -4.29
N LYS A 149 10.93 9.07 -3.59
CA LYS A 149 9.60 8.79 -4.13
C LYS A 149 8.66 9.93 -3.77
N VAL A 150 8.07 10.54 -4.79
CA VAL A 150 7.03 11.57 -4.64
C VAL A 150 5.72 10.97 -5.12
N SER A 151 4.66 11.04 -4.30
CA SER A 151 3.34 10.50 -4.64
C SER A 151 2.22 11.47 -4.29
N ALA A 152 1.33 11.75 -5.23
CA ALA A 152 0.03 12.32 -4.98
C ALA A 152 -1.00 11.20 -4.74
N HIS A 153 -2.00 11.46 -3.90
CA HIS A 153 -3.09 10.54 -3.61
C HIS A 153 -4.43 11.27 -3.46
N LEU A 154 -5.51 10.61 -3.86
CA LEU A 154 -6.89 11.11 -3.79
C LEU A 154 -7.80 9.97 -3.33
N TYR A 155 -8.58 10.20 -2.26
CA TYR A 155 -9.49 9.22 -1.67
C TYR A 155 -10.88 9.80 -1.41
N GLY A 156 -11.91 9.01 -1.72
CA GLY A 156 -13.21 9.12 -1.04
C GLY A 156 -13.29 8.12 0.11
N GLY A 157 -14.08 8.38 1.14
CA GLY A 157 -14.19 7.47 2.28
C GLY A 157 -15.58 7.29 2.86
N THR A 158 -15.68 6.35 3.79
CA THR A 158 -16.95 6.00 4.43
C THR A 158 -17.50 7.20 5.24
N PRO A 159 -18.79 7.55 5.08
CA PRO A 159 -19.38 8.63 5.84
C PRO A 159 -19.35 8.37 7.35
N SER A 160 -19.04 9.41 8.12
CA SER A 160 -19.10 9.39 9.58
C SER A 160 -20.38 10.04 10.05
N VAL A 161 -21.22 9.27 10.75
CA VAL A 161 -22.54 9.70 11.23
C VAL A 161 -22.46 10.06 12.71
N VAL A 162 -22.78 11.31 13.05
CA VAL A 162 -22.96 11.82 14.40
C VAL A 162 -24.45 11.84 14.74
N ASN A 163 -24.83 11.20 15.84
CA ASN A 163 -26.19 11.26 16.37
C ASN A 163 -26.18 12.13 17.65
N THR A 164 -26.87 13.25 17.61
CA THR A 164 -26.96 14.23 18.70
C THR A 164 -28.34 14.14 19.36
N PRO A 165 -28.47 13.54 20.57
CA PRO A 165 -29.77 13.30 21.20
C PRO A 165 -30.35 14.57 21.84
N MET A 166 -31.54 14.97 21.41
CA MET A 166 -32.29 16.13 21.91
C MET A 166 -33.42 15.69 22.85
N ARG A 167 -33.10 15.64 24.15
CA ARG A 167 -33.93 14.97 25.18
C ARG A 167 -35.26 15.68 25.49
N ASP A 168 -35.28 17.00 25.42
CA ASP A 168 -36.43 17.89 25.64
C ASP A 168 -37.55 17.65 24.61
N VAL A 169 -37.19 17.62 23.32
CA VAL A 169 -38.09 17.35 22.20
C VAL A 169 -38.28 15.85 21.91
N ARG A 170 -37.56 14.98 22.64
CA ARG A 170 -37.56 13.51 22.49
C ARG A 170 -37.23 13.06 21.05
N THR A 171 -36.21 13.65 20.46
CA THR A 171 -35.74 13.33 19.10
C THR A 171 -34.21 13.24 19.06
N SER A 172 -33.64 12.88 17.91
CA SER A 172 -32.20 12.91 17.67
C SER A 172 -31.90 13.56 16.33
N LEU A 173 -30.92 14.47 16.33
CA LEU A 173 -30.38 15.03 15.10
C LEU A 173 -29.31 14.07 14.55
N THR A 174 -29.42 13.69 13.28
CA THR A 174 -28.45 12.82 12.61
C THR A 174 -27.69 13.64 11.57
N THR A 175 -26.39 13.82 11.78
CA THR A 175 -25.50 14.55 10.87
C THR A 175 -24.49 13.60 10.25
N THR A 176 -24.39 13.62 8.92
CA THR A 176 -23.48 12.76 8.15
C THR A 176 -22.36 13.61 7.52
N TYR A 177 -21.11 13.17 7.72
CA TYR A 177 -19.91 13.80 7.18
C TYR A 177 -19.19 12.84 6.23
N THR A 178 -19.19 13.13 4.94
CA THR A 178 -18.55 12.30 3.91
C THR A 178 -17.18 12.86 3.54
N PRO A 179 -16.06 12.15 3.82
CA PRO A 179 -14.72 12.64 3.50
C PRO A 179 -14.36 12.47 2.02
N LEU A 180 -13.87 13.56 1.43
CA LEU A 180 -12.99 13.57 0.27
C LEU A 180 -11.62 14.08 0.73
N SER A 181 -10.53 13.52 0.22
CA SER A 181 -9.21 13.98 0.64
C SER A 181 -8.13 13.78 -0.41
N PHE A 182 -7.23 14.75 -0.46
CA PHE A 182 -6.08 14.82 -1.36
C PHE A 182 -4.80 14.96 -0.54
N GLY A 183 -3.69 14.41 -1.00
CA GLY A 183 -2.41 14.66 -0.36
C GLY A 183 -1.20 14.30 -1.22
N LEU A 184 -0.04 14.68 -0.69
CA LEU A 184 1.28 14.55 -1.30
C LEU A 184 2.21 13.93 -0.25
N ASP A 185 2.88 12.83 -0.57
CA ASP A 185 4.00 12.30 0.22
C ASP A 185 5.33 12.52 -0.53
N VAL A 186 6.37 12.92 0.19
CA VAL A 186 7.78 12.87 -0.25
C VAL A 186 8.52 11.93 0.68
N LYS A 187 9.00 10.82 0.14
CA LYS A 187 9.65 9.72 0.89
C LYS A 187 11.05 9.46 0.38
N TYR A 188 11.99 9.33 1.31
CA TYR A 188 13.21 8.57 1.08
C TYR A 188 12.86 7.07 1.09
N VAL A 189 13.37 6.33 0.10
CA VAL A 189 13.20 4.87 0.00
C VAL A 189 14.57 4.19 0.12
N TYR A 190 14.61 3.06 0.82
CA TYR A 190 15.81 2.25 1.03
C TYR A 190 15.48 0.75 0.93
N ASP A 191 16.12 0.07 -0.03
CA ASP A 191 15.97 -1.35 -0.31
C ASP A 191 17.06 -2.14 0.43
N PHE A 192 16.68 -2.86 1.48
CA PHE A 192 17.60 -3.70 2.26
C PHE A 192 17.71 -5.13 1.70
N PHE A 193 16.70 -5.61 0.99
CA PHE A 193 16.70 -6.91 0.33
C PHE A 193 16.37 -6.78 -1.17
N ASN A 194 17.16 -7.44 -2.01
CA ASN A 194 16.95 -7.48 -3.45
C ASN A 194 17.40 -8.84 -4.00
N HIS A 195 16.47 -9.58 -4.61
CA HIS A 195 16.73 -10.87 -5.25
C HIS A 195 16.30 -10.80 -6.72
N ILE A 196 17.18 -11.25 -7.62
CA ILE A 196 16.95 -11.20 -9.06
C ILE A 196 17.13 -12.62 -9.61
N GLY A 197 16.01 -13.23 -9.99
CA GLY A 197 15.94 -14.51 -10.69
C GLY A 197 15.10 -14.38 -11.95
N LYS A 198 14.08 -15.24 -12.10
CA LYS A 198 13.02 -15.07 -13.12
C LYS A 198 12.26 -13.74 -12.97
N HIS A 199 12.17 -13.25 -11.73
CA HIS A 199 11.56 -11.99 -11.35
C HIS A 199 12.50 -11.22 -10.42
N ARG A 200 12.38 -9.90 -10.40
CA ARG A 200 12.98 -9.05 -9.35
C ARG A 200 12.03 -8.97 -8.18
N HIS A 201 12.52 -9.38 -7.02
CA HIS A 201 11.89 -9.20 -5.72
C HIS A 201 12.73 -8.18 -4.94
N THR A 202 12.11 -7.11 -4.47
CA THR A 202 12.79 -6.08 -3.68
C THR A 202 11.95 -5.76 -2.45
N LEU A 203 12.55 -5.73 -1.27
CA LEU A 203 11.90 -5.35 -0.01
C LEU A 203 12.71 -4.22 0.63
N GLY A 204 12.00 -3.18 1.07
CA GLY A 204 12.62 -1.95 1.56
C GLY A 204 11.74 -1.20 2.55
N LEU A 205 12.35 -0.21 3.19
CA LEU A 205 11.68 0.76 4.04
C LEU A 205 11.60 2.11 3.33
N SER A 206 10.57 2.87 3.67
CA SER A 206 10.39 4.25 3.27
C SER A 206 10.15 5.12 4.50
N VAL A 207 10.70 6.33 4.49
CA VAL A 207 10.49 7.33 5.55
C VAL A 207 10.42 8.71 4.91
N GLY A 208 9.59 9.60 5.45
CA GLY A 208 9.50 10.95 4.93
C GLY A 208 8.40 11.76 5.56
N VAL A 209 7.92 12.74 4.81
CA VAL A 209 6.86 13.65 5.20
C VAL A 209 5.78 13.68 4.13
N GLY A 210 4.54 13.89 4.55
CA GLY A 210 3.45 14.18 3.64
C GLY A 210 2.63 15.37 4.12
N TRP A 211 1.80 15.87 3.23
CA TRP A 211 0.77 16.88 3.46
C TRP A 211 -0.55 16.34 2.94
N ARG A 212 -1.62 16.49 3.71
CA ARG A 212 -2.97 16.07 3.31
C ARG A 212 -3.98 17.15 3.64
N LEU A 213 -4.98 17.20 2.79
CA LEU A 213 -6.17 18.03 2.83
C LEU A 213 -7.39 17.11 2.85
N TYR A 214 -8.33 17.38 3.74
CA TYR A 214 -9.65 16.78 3.79
C TYR A 214 -10.72 17.84 3.64
N GLU A 215 -11.74 17.52 2.86
CA GLU A 215 -13.03 18.20 2.81
C GLU A 215 -14.10 17.18 3.26
N TYR A 216 -14.77 17.45 4.38
CA TYR A 216 -15.90 16.64 4.85
C TYR A 216 -17.20 17.32 4.45
N PHE A 217 -17.89 16.75 3.47
CA PHE A 217 -19.20 17.20 3.01
C PHE A 217 -20.26 16.89 4.07
N ALA A 218 -20.92 17.92 4.59
CA ALA A 218 -21.87 17.79 5.68
C ALA A 218 -23.33 17.75 5.19
N SER A 219 -24.14 16.90 5.82
CA SER A 219 -25.59 16.86 5.64
C SER A 219 -26.28 16.51 6.96
N ILE A 220 -27.48 17.04 7.19
CA ILE A 220 -28.35 16.65 8.31
C ILE A 220 -29.59 15.98 7.72
N GLU A 221 -30.03 14.89 8.33
CA GLU A 221 -31.28 14.20 7.98
C GLU A 221 -32.50 14.95 8.54
N ALA A 222 -33.64 14.86 7.83
CA ALA A 222 -34.90 15.39 8.35
C ALA A 222 -35.30 14.65 9.64
N PHE A 223 -35.75 15.38 10.66
CA PHE A 223 -36.04 14.83 11.98
C PHE A 223 -37.46 15.14 12.44
N HIS A 224 -38.04 14.18 13.17
CA HIS A 224 -39.40 14.29 13.68
C HIS A 224 -39.43 15.09 14.98
N THR A 225 -40.40 16.00 15.08
CA THR A 225 -40.71 16.77 16.28
C THR A 225 -42.21 16.67 16.58
N ARG A 226 -42.65 17.18 17.75
CA ARG A 226 -44.08 17.24 18.11
C ARG A 226 -44.92 18.11 17.17
N ILE A 227 -44.29 19.02 16.42
CA ILE A 227 -44.97 19.96 15.51
C ILE A 227 -44.88 19.54 14.03
N GLY A 228 -44.22 18.41 13.73
CA GLY A 228 -44.06 17.89 12.37
C GLY A 228 -42.62 17.45 12.08
N VAL A 229 -42.36 17.17 10.80
CA VAL A 229 -41.01 16.89 10.28
C VAL A 229 -40.32 18.20 9.95
N LEU A 230 -39.10 18.40 10.47
CA LEU A 230 -38.23 19.51 10.11
C LEU A 230 -37.15 19.01 9.15
N THR A 231 -36.90 19.76 8.08
CA THR A 231 -35.91 19.48 7.03
C THR A 231 -34.83 20.57 7.07
N PRO A 232 -33.77 20.40 7.88
CA PRO A 232 -32.72 21.42 8.01
C PRO A 232 -31.89 21.62 6.73
N THR A 233 -31.27 22.79 6.61
CA THR A 233 -30.15 23.04 5.70
C THR A 233 -28.91 22.28 6.15
N SER A 234 -28.06 21.86 5.20
CA SER A 234 -26.74 21.30 5.53
C SER A 234 -25.91 22.25 6.39
N PRO A 235 -25.10 21.74 7.34
CA PRO A 235 -24.01 22.48 7.94
C PRO A 235 -22.99 22.92 6.88
N LYS A 236 -22.09 23.83 7.27
CA LYS A 236 -20.88 24.07 6.49
C LYS A 236 -19.99 22.82 6.53
N ASN A 237 -19.34 22.52 5.41
CA ASN A 237 -18.33 21.47 5.32
C ASN A 237 -17.16 21.73 6.30
N ILE A 238 -16.47 20.67 6.68
CA ILE A 238 -15.26 20.76 7.51
C ILE A 238 -14.03 20.61 6.62
N PHE A 239 -13.29 21.70 6.49
CA PHE A 239 -11.97 21.71 5.88
C PHE A 239 -10.90 21.38 6.94
N ASN A 240 -9.96 20.50 6.61
CA ASN A 240 -8.80 20.20 7.44
C ASN A 240 -7.56 20.03 6.56
N GLN A 241 -6.41 20.54 7.00
CA GLN A 241 -5.14 20.27 6.33
C GLN A 241 -4.01 20.16 7.36
N GLY A 242 -2.98 19.38 7.03
CA GLY A 242 -1.83 19.21 7.91
C GLY A 242 -0.69 18.42 7.29
N PHE A 243 0.51 18.63 7.83
CA PHE A 243 1.68 17.81 7.53
C PHE A 243 1.75 16.61 8.48
N TYR A 244 2.36 15.51 8.05
CA TYR A 244 2.60 14.35 8.91
C TYR A 244 3.93 13.67 8.55
N PRO A 245 4.68 13.17 9.54
CA PRO A 245 5.68 12.14 9.32
C PRO A 245 5.04 10.87 8.74
N THR A 246 5.79 10.11 7.95
CA THR A 246 5.38 8.80 7.47
C THR A 246 6.55 7.82 7.45
N ILE A 247 6.26 6.58 7.80
CA ILE A 247 7.15 5.42 7.65
C ILE A 247 6.37 4.31 6.96
N GLY A 248 7.03 3.48 6.16
CA GLY A 248 6.37 2.35 5.51
C GLY A 248 7.32 1.26 5.07
N LEU A 249 6.78 0.06 4.87
CA LEU A 249 7.42 -1.07 4.24
C LEU A 249 6.94 -1.15 2.79
N HIS A 250 7.85 -1.30 1.83
CA HIS A 250 7.52 -1.48 0.42
C HIS A 250 8.11 -2.76 -0.15
N TYR A 251 7.35 -3.42 -1.01
CA TYR A 251 7.73 -4.65 -1.71
C TYR A 251 7.48 -4.49 -3.20
N TYR A 252 8.49 -4.71 -4.04
CA TYR A 252 8.39 -4.65 -5.50
C TYR A 252 8.57 -6.03 -6.13
N LEU A 253 7.68 -6.37 -7.05
CA LEU A 253 7.70 -7.55 -7.91
C LEU A 253 7.72 -7.10 -9.37
N ASN A 254 8.91 -7.04 -9.97
CA ASN A 254 9.12 -6.43 -11.29
C ASN A 254 8.56 -4.98 -11.33
N HIS A 255 7.46 -4.77 -12.07
CA HIS A 255 6.73 -3.50 -12.18
C HIS A 255 5.67 -3.29 -11.09
N HIS A 256 5.23 -4.34 -10.41
CA HIS A 256 4.21 -4.25 -9.37
C HIS A 256 4.84 -3.79 -8.05
N GLN A 257 4.19 -2.87 -7.37
CA GLN A 257 4.62 -2.33 -6.09
C GLN A 257 3.50 -2.49 -5.08
N PHE A 258 3.87 -2.89 -3.87
CA PHE A 258 2.99 -3.02 -2.73
C PHE A 258 3.59 -2.22 -1.58
N GLY A 259 2.77 -1.57 -0.78
CA GLY A 259 3.24 -0.73 0.32
C GLY A 259 2.29 -0.72 1.51
N ILE A 260 2.86 -0.84 2.71
CA ILE A 260 2.17 -0.63 3.99
C ILE A 260 2.82 0.59 4.64
N ASN A 261 2.06 1.66 4.83
CA ASN A 261 2.57 2.93 5.35
C ASN A 261 1.79 3.30 6.61
N TYR A 262 2.49 3.69 7.66
CA TYR A 262 1.91 4.43 8.78
C TYR A 262 2.16 5.92 8.56
N ARG A 263 1.10 6.72 8.69
CA ARG A 263 1.14 8.19 8.57
C ARG A 263 0.69 8.79 9.90
N PHE A 264 1.59 9.57 10.50
CA PHE A 264 1.45 10.11 11.86
C PHE A 264 0.52 11.36 11.92
N GLY A 265 -0.62 11.30 11.24
CA GLY A 265 -1.56 12.43 11.08
C GLY A 265 -2.15 12.99 12.37
N GLY A 266 -2.18 12.20 13.46
CA GLY A 266 -2.64 12.64 14.79
C GLY A 266 -1.51 12.92 15.79
N ALA A 267 -0.24 12.73 15.39
CA ALA A 267 0.90 13.09 16.25
C ALA A 267 1.11 14.61 16.29
N ILE A 268 0.73 15.31 15.22
CA ILE A 268 0.58 16.76 15.19
C ILE A 268 -0.91 17.04 15.35
N HIS A 269 -1.30 17.68 16.45
CA HIS A 269 -2.70 17.75 16.90
C HIS A 269 -3.51 18.79 16.12
N TYR A 270 -3.85 18.47 14.88
CA TYR A 270 -4.72 19.29 14.05
C TYR A 270 -6.19 19.06 14.40
N THR A 271 -6.81 20.08 14.99
CA THR A 271 -8.26 20.17 15.20
C THR A 271 -8.85 21.19 14.24
N SER A 272 -9.83 20.80 13.44
CA SER A 272 -10.68 21.73 12.69
C SER A 272 -11.96 22.00 13.47
N SER A 273 -12.39 23.25 13.59
CA SER A 273 -13.71 23.58 14.13
C SER A 273 -14.45 24.55 13.20
N VAL A 274 -15.74 24.27 12.99
CA VAL A 274 -16.61 25.03 12.08
C VAL A 274 -17.90 25.38 12.80
N LYS A 275 -18.31 26.66 12.72
CA LYS A 275 -19.62 27.14 13.17
C LYS A 275 -20.56 27.28 11.97
N SER A 276 -21.72 26.64 12.07
CA SER A 276 -22.79 26.64 11.07
C SER A 276 -24.03 27.35 11.59
N THR A 277 -24.81 27.92 10.69
CA THR A 277 -26.17 28.39 10.95
C THR A 277 -27.10 27.43 10.24
N ILE A 278 -27.95 26.74 10.99
CA ILE A 278 -28.87 25.73 10.45
C ILE A 278 -30.26 26.36 10.40
N GLN A 279 -30.87 26.36 9.22
CA GLN A 279 -32.21 26.88 8.99
C GLN A 279 -33.15 25.77 8.53
N GLU A 280 -34.46 25.94 8.72
CA GLU A 280 -35.44 25.07 8.08
C GLU A 280 -35.51 25.35 6.57
N LYS A 281 -35.40 24.30 5.75
CA LYS A 281 -35.36 24.39 4.28
C LYS A 281 -36.75 24.53 3.67
N SER A 282 -37.81 24.09 4.36
CA SER A 282 -39.13 23.86 3.76
C SER A 282 -40.31 24.06 4.73
N GLY A 283 -41.54 23.95 4.22
CA GLY A 283 -42.74 24.06 5.07
C GLY A 283 -42.96 25.46 5.67
N ARG A 284 -43.66 25.51 6.81
CA ARG A 284 -44.15 26.75 7.42
C ARG A 284 -43.07 27.60 8.10
N PHE A 285 -41.97 26.98 8.51
CA PHE A 285 -40.88 27.61 9.25
C PHE A 285 -39.67 27.94 8.36
N LYS A 286 -39.84 27.95 7.03
CA LYS A 286 -38.75 28.11 6.07
C LYS A 286 -37.89 29.36 6.36
N ALA A 287 -36.57 29.17 6.37
CA ALA A 287 -35.53 30.15 6.73
C ALA A 287 -35.45 30.54 8.22
N GLU A 288 -36.31 30.01 9.10
CA GLU A 288 -36.11 30.15 10.55
C GLU A 288 -34.86 29.39 10.99
N VAL A 289 -34.12 29.99 11.93
CA VAL A 289 -32.92 29.38 12.53
C VAL A 289 -33.34 28.35 13.57
N LEU A 290 -32.89 27.10 13.39
CA LEU A 290 -33.28 25.98 14.25
C LEU A 290 -32.46 25.87 15.54
N PHE A 291 -31.24 26.41 15.54
CA PHE A 291 -30.28 26.34 16.64
C PHE A 291 -29.51 27.67 16.77
N ASP A 292 -29.40 28.21 17.98
CA ASP A 292 -28.63 29.44 18.26
C ASP A 292 -27.13 29.24 18.05
N SER A 293 -26.66 28.01 18.24
CA SER A 293 -25.32 27.60 17.83
C SER A 293 -25.32 26.17 17.31
N PHE A 294 -24.49 25.94 16.28
CA PHE A 294 -24.15 24.61 15.80
C PHE A 294 -22.64 24.62 15.49
N ARG A 295 -21.85 23.92 16.30
CA ARG A 295 -20.39 23.84 16.18
C ARG A 295 -20.00 22.38 16.00
N THR A 296 -19.23 22.10 14.95
CA THR A 296 -18.57 20.81 14.77
C THR A 296 -17.07 20.95 15.02
N GLU A 297 -16.47 19.94 15.63
CA GLU A 297 -15.04 19.76 15.77
C GLU A 297 -14.62 18.41 15.20
N LEU A 298 -13.51 18.40 14.47
CA LEU A 298 -12.86 17.21 13.93
C LEU A 298 -11.42 17.16 14.45
N ASN A 299 -11.07 16.06 15.12
CA ASN A 299 -9.69 15.79 15.53
C ASN A 299 -9.04 14.79 14.57
N ASN A 300 -7.86 15.14 14.05
CA ASN A 300 -7.10 14.24 13.19
C ASN A 300 -6.55 13.02 13.95
N SER A 301 -6.54 11.87 13.29
CA SER A 301 -5.88 10.65 13.79
C SER A 301 -4.67 10.29 12.92
N SER A 302 -3.75 9.52 13.50
CA SER A 302 -2.80 8.73 12.71
C SER A 302 -3.55 7.60 12.00
N TYR A 303 -2.99 7.09 10.91
CA TYR A 303 -3.67 6.14 10.05
C TYR A 303 -2.72 5.22 9.27
N ILE A 304 -3.22 4.05 8.88
CA ILE A 304 -2.52 3.06 8.07
C ILE A 304 -2.95 3.21 6.61
N SER A 305 -2.03 2.99 5.68
CA SER A 305 -2.26 3.00 4.25
C SER A 305 -1.71 1.75 3.59
N LEU A 306 -2.54 1.04 2.84
CA LEU A 306 -2.23 -0.14 2.04
C LEU A 306 -2.32 0.25 0.58
N ASN A 307 -1.24 0.15 -0.19
CA ASN A 307 -1.24 0.49 -1.61
C ASN A 307 -0.70 -0.61 -2.52
N TYR A 308 -1.21 -0.58 -3.75
CA TYR A 308 -0.74 -1.32 -4.89
C TYR A 308 -0.54 -0.34 -6.05
N ALA A 309 0.61 -0.37 -6.72
CA ALA A 309 0.87 0.44 -7.90
C ALA A 309 1.64 -0.30 -8.98
N TYR A 310 1.48 0.11 -10.23
CA TYR A 310 2.27 -0.35 -11.37
C TYR A 310 3.28 0.74 -11.77
N LEU A 311 4.55 0.36 -11.90
CA LEU A 311 5.66 1.19 -12.37
C LEU A 311 5.82 1.03 -13.89
N PHE A 312 5.77 2.14 -14.63
CA PHE A 312 5.95 2.21 -16.08
C PHE A 312 7.43 2.36 -16.47
#